data_AF-A0A661QUK7-F1
#
_entry.id   AF-A0A661QUK7-F1
#
_cell.length_a   1.000
_cell.length_b   1.000
_cell.length_c   1.000
_cell.angle_alpha   90.00
_cell.angle_beta   90.00
_cell.angle_gamma   90.00
#
_symmetry.space_group_name_H-M   'P 1'
#
loop_
_entity.id
_entity.type
_entity.pdbx_description
1 polymer ?
#
loop_
_entity_poly.entity_id
_entity_poly.type
_entity_poly.pdbx_seq_one_letter_code
_entity_poly.pdbx_strand_id
1 'polypeptide(L)'
;WERIKGRRVRGASDYCHACRGESLAVLPDGTLFPCSQTAGDPAFACGTVDAPDTSKITALSGLTLRGEQCGGCLLASYCPGDCPSRLYYNGIQNGRLACVMYQTLWQEYTRSLQ
;
A
#
# COMPACT_ATOMS: atom_id res chain seq x y z
N TRP A 1 -7.67 -5.01 13.31
CA TRP A 1 -7.64 -5.16 11.85
C TRP A 1 -8.77 -4.38 11.15
N GLU A 2 -9.98 -4.29 11.72
CA GLU A 2 -11.08 -3.49 11.12
C GLU A 2 -10.84 -1.98 11.09
N ARG A 3 -10.02 -1.44 12.00
CA ARG A 3 -9.75 0.00 12.15
C ARG A 3 -8.85 0.64 11.07
N ILE A 4 -8.45 -0.12 10.04
CA ILE A 4 -7.43 0.27 9.04
C ILE A 4 -8.01 0.40 7.63
N LYS A 5 -9.24 -0.09 7.39
CA LYS A 5 -9.84 -0.08 6.06
C LYS A 5 -10.47 1.29 5.76
N GLY A 6 -9.79 2.13 4.98
CA GLY A 6 -10.30 3.41 4.50
C GLY A 6 -10.98 3.31 3.13
N ARG A 7 -12.00 4.14 2.89
CA ARG A 7 -12.66 4.25 1.57
C ARG A 7 -11.79 5.09 0.61
N ARG A 8 -11.62 4.64 -0.64
CA ARG A 8 -10.81 5.34 -1.66
C ARG A 8 -11.43 6.70 -2.02
N VAL A 9 -10.58 7.71 -2.23
CA VAL A 9 -10.96 8.96 -2.89
C VAL A 9 -11.08 8.68 -4.39
N ARG A 10 -12.16 9.14 -5.05
CA ARG A 10 -12.32 8.97 -6.51
C ARG A 10 -11.13 9.61 -7.23
N GLY A 11 -10.48 8.85 -8.11
CA GLY A 11 -9.34 9.31 -8.93
C GLY A 11 -7.95 8.96 -8.40
N ALA A 12 -7.80 8.61 -7.11
CA ALA A 12 -6.52 8.19 -6.58
C ALA A 12 -6.18 6.75 -7.01
N SER A 13 -5.00 6.54 -7.58
CA SER A 13 -4.51 5.21 -7.96
C SER A 13 -4.15 4.37 -6.74
N ASP A 14 -4.21 3.05 -6.90
CA ASP A 14 -3.60 2.13 -5.93
C ASP A 14 -2.08 2.36 -5.87
N TYR A 15 -1.48 2.17 -4.69
CA TYR A 15 -0.04 2.35 -4.52
C TYR A 15 0.80 1.40 -5.37
N CYS A 16 0.39 0.14 -5.44
CA CYS A 16 1.04 -0.88 -6.26
C CYS A 16 0.06 -2.01 -6.63
N HIS A 17 0.49 -2.92 -7.50
CA HIS A 17 -0.29 -4.07 -7.94
C HIS A 17 -0.70 -5.02 -6.80
N ALA A 18 0.07 -5.08 -5.71
CA ALA A 18 -0.30 -5.89 -4.54
C ALA A 18 -1.60 -5.39 -3.88
N CYS A 19 -1.90 -4.09 -3.97
CA CYS A 19 -3.17 -3.52 -3.48
C CYS A 19 -4.38 -4.05 -4.25
N ARG A 20 -4.15 -4.47 -5.50
CA ARG A 20 -5.15 -4.96 -6.45
C ARG A 20 -5.23 -6.48 -6.49
N GLY A 21 -4.34 -7.18 -5.77
CA GLY A 21 -4.17 -8.62 -5.88
C GLY A 21 -3.61 -9.05 -7.24
N GLU A 22 -2.91 -8.15 -7.94
CA GLU A 22 -2.33 -8.39 -9.27
C GLU A 22 -0.82 -8.69 -9.22
N SER A 23 -0.27 -8.91 -8.03
CA SER A 23 1.13 -9.30 -7.84
C SER A 23 1.27 -10.46 -6.90
N LEU A 24 2.31 -11.25 -7.10
CA LEU A 24 2.75 -12.31 -6.20
C LEU A 24 4.28 -12.32 -6.11
N ALA A 25 4.80 -12.50 -4.91
CA ALA A 25 6.15 -12.98 -4.69
C ALA A 25 6.12 -14.50 -4.52
N VAL A 26 7.15 -15.16 -5.07
CA VAL A 26 7.30 -16.61 -5.03
C VAL A 26 8.63 -16.90 -4.36
N LEU A 27 8.62 -17.68 -3.27
CA LEU A 27 9.83 -18.17 -2.63
C LEU A 27 10.36 -19.44 -3.35
N PRO A 28 11.65 -19.81 -3.14
CA PRO A 28 12.23 -20.99 -3.79
C PRO A 28 11.52 -22.32 -3.50
N ASP A 29 10.82 -22.42 -2.37
CA ASP A 29 10.01 -23.57 -1.98
C ASP A 29 8.62 -23.61 -2.65
N GLY A 30 8.32 -22.62 -3.49
CA GLY A 30 7.04 -22.47 -4.17
C GLY A 30 5.98 -21.71 -3.35
N THR A 31 6.27 -21.27 -2.13
CA THR A 31 5.32 -20.51 -1.30
C THR A 31 5.04 -19.13 -1.90
N LEU A 32 3.77 -18.74 -1.91
CA LEU A 32 3.28 -17.48 -2.49
C LEU A 32 3.01 -16.42 -1.41
N PHE A 33 3.28 -15.16 -1.74
CA PHE A 33 2.97 -13.99 -0.91
C PHE A 33 2.45 -12.83 -1.78
N PRO A 34 1.63 -11.89 -1.25
CA PRO A 34 1.09 -10.76 -2.02
C PRO A 34 2.17 -9.84 -2.61
N CYS A 35 3.30 -9.68 -1.91
CA CYS A 35 4.48 -8.99 -2.42
C CYS A 35 5.77 -9.46 -1.73
N SER A 36 6.92 -9.04 -2.23
CA SER A 36 8.23 -9.44 -1.69
C SER A 36 8.44 -8.96 -0.25
N GLN A 37 7.87 -7.82 0.14
CA GLN A 37 7.99 -7.29 1.49
C GLN A 37 7.29 -8.16 2.55
N THR A 38 6.30 -8.95 2.14
CA THR A 38 5.56 -9.89 3.01
C THR A 38 6.13 -11.31 2.96
N ALA A 39 7.18 -11.54 2.16
CA ALA A 39 7.74 -12.88 1.98
C ALA A 39 8.31 -13.43 3.29
N GLY A 40 7.93 -14.67 3.62
CA GLY A 40 8.34 -15.33 4.85
C GLY A 40 7.46 -15.04 6.07
N ASP A 41 6.46 -14.16 5.97
CA ASP A 41 5.47 -13.93 7.03
C ASP A 41 4.27 -14.88 6.86
N PRO A 42 4.08 -15.88 7.75
CA PRO A 42 2.99 -16.85 7.61
C PRO A 42 1.60 -16.22 7.59
N ALA A 43 1.42 -15.00 8.13
CA ALA A 43 0.16 -14.28 8.08
C ALA A 43 -0.26 -13.90 6.66
N PHE A 44 0.70 -13.80 5.74
CA PHE A 44 0.48 -13.44 4.33
C PHE A 44 0.70 -14.59 3.35
N ALA A 45 0.98 -15.81 3.81
CA ALA A 45 1.15 -16.95 2.92
C ALA A 45 -0.15 -17.23 2.13
N CYS A 46 -0.04 -17.20 0.80
CA CYS A 46 -1.13 -17.36 -0.17
C CYS A 46 -1.12 -18.76 -0.82
N GLY A 47 -0.73 -19.78 -0.06
CA GLY A 47 -0.55 -21.15 -0.57
C GLY A 47 0.75 -21.30 -1.35
N THR A 48 0.77 -22.21 -2.32
CA THR A 48 1.94 -22.51 -3.16
C THR A 48 1.62 -22.32 -4.64
N VAL A 49 2.63 -22.32 -5.50
CA VAL A 49 2.47 -22.27 -6.96
C VAL A 49 1.54 -23.36 -7.51
N ASP A 50 1.54 -24.55 -6.89
CA ASP A 50 0.69 -25.67 -7.30
C ASP A 50 -0.72 -25.61 -6.69
N ALA A 51 -0.86 -24.91 -5.55
CA ALA A 51 -2.11 -24.78 -4.81
C ALA A 51 -2.28 -23.35 -4.25
N PRO A 52 -2.56 -22.36 -5.12
CA PRO A 52 -2.70 -20.97 -4.69
C PRO A 52 -3.99 -20.74 -3.91
N ASP A 53 -3.90 -20.02 -2.79
CA ASP A 53 -5.03 -19.51 -2.03
C ASP A 53 -5.37 -18.09 -2.50
N THR A 54 -6.27 -18.00 -3.48
CA THR A 54 -6.67 -16.72 -4.10
C THR A 54 -7.37 -15.78 -3.12
N SER A 55 -7.95 -16.29 -2.03
CA SER A 55 -8.62 -15.47 -1.01
C SER A 55 -7.64 -14.58 -0.23
N LYS A 56 -6.36 -14.98 -0.18
CA LYS A 56 -5.31 -14.26 0.55
C LYS A 56 -4.48 -13.32 -0.31
N ILE A 57 -4.56 -13.42 -1.64
CA ILE A 57 -3.82 -12.56 -2.57
C ILE A 57 -4.19 -11.08 -2.37
N THR A 58 -5.45 -10.81 -2.00
CA THR A 58 -5.95 -9.47 -1.69
C THR A 58 -5.70 -9.04 -0.23
N ALA A 59 -4.85 -9.71 0.53
CA ALA A 59 -4.61 -9.40 1.95
C ALA A 59 -4.09 -7.97 2.18
N LEU A 60 -3.42 -7.37 1.19
CA LEU A 60 -2.95 -5.98 1.23
C LEU A 60 -3.98 -4.97 0.71
N SER A 61 -5.11 -5.43 0.17
CA SER A 61 -6.15 -4.55 -0.34
C SER A 61 -6.80 -3.76 0.79
N GLY A 62 -6.88 -2.43 0.62
CA GLY A 62 -7.52 -1.54 1.58
C GLY A 62 -6.64 -1.09 2.75
N LEU A 63 -5.41 -1.59 2.87
CA LEU A 63 -4.38 -0.98 3.71
C LEU A 63 -3.83 0.25 3.00
N THR A 64 -4.33 1.43 3.38
CA THR A 64 -3.96 2.69 2.74
C THR A 64 -3.72 3.76 3.78
N LEU A 65 -2.79 4.67 3.48
CA LEU A 65 -2.50 5.83 4.30
C LEU A 65 -3.62 6.85 4.12
N ARG A 66 -4.55 6.88 5.07
CA ARG A 66 -5.66 7.85 5.13
C ARG A 66 -5.85 8.34 6.56
N GLY A 67 -6.24 9.60 6.70
CA GLY A 67 -6.59 10.23 7.96
C GLY A 67 -7.29 11.56 7.70
N GLU A 68 -7.72 12.24 8.76
CA GLU A 68 -8.46 13.52 8.68
C GLU A 68 -7.68 14.58 7.90
N GLN A 69 -6.35 14.60 8.01
CA GLN A 69 -5.45 15.52 7.29
C GLN A 69 -5.51 15.39 5.76
N CYS A 70 -6.13 14.33 5.22
CA CYS A 70 -6.34 14.20 3.79
C CYS A 70 -7.44 15.15 3.27
N GLY A 71 -8.38 15.57 4.13
CA GLY A 71 -9.43 16.53 3.79
C GLY A 71 -8.83 17.93 3.59
N GLY A 72 -8.55 18.28 2.34
CA GLY A 72 -7.89 19.54 1.98
C GLY A 72 -6.42 19.41 1.60
N CYS A 73 -5.88 18.18 1.58
CA CYS A 73 -4.53 17.97 1.04
C CYS A 73 -4.52 18.26 -0.47
N LEU A 74 -3.59 19.11 -0.93
CA LEU A 74 -3.42 19.45 -2.35
C LEU A 74 -3.13 18.23 -3.24
N LEU A 75 -2.61 17.17 -2.63
CA LEU A 75 -2.29 15.91 -3.31
C LEU A 75 -3.42 14.89 -3.23
N ALA A 76 -4.59 15.20 -2.66
CA ALA A 76 -5.62 14.20 -2.40
C ALA A 76 -6.05 13.40 -3.65
N SER A 77 -6.05 14.03 -4.83
CA SER A 77 -6.37 13.41 -6.12
C SER A 77 -5.23 12.62 -6.76
N TYR A 78 -3.98 12.88 -6.35
CA TYR A 78 -2.77 12.28 -6.95
C TYR A 78 -2.07 11.30 -6.02
N CYS A 79 -2.28 11.43 -4.72
CA CYS A 79 -1.57 10.68 -3.70
C CYS A 79 -2.02 9.21 -3.70
N PRO A 80 -1.10 8.27 -3.99
CA PRO A 80 -1.41 6.85 -3.98
C PRO A 80 -1.58 6.26 -2.57
N GLY A 81 -1.36 7.08 -1.53
CA GLY A 81 -1.23 6.60 -0.16
C GLY A 81 0.22 6.19 0.11
N ASP A 82 0.44 5.00 0.64
CA ASP A 82 1.77 4.48 0.98
C ASP A 82 1.76 2.95 0.81
N CYS A 83 2.93 2.33 0.83
CA CYS A 83 3.09 0.90 0.67
C CYS A 83 2.29 0.12 1.74
N PRO A 84 1.31 -0.74 1.36
CA PRO A 84 0.47 -1.48 2.31
C PRO A 84 1.26 -2.31 3.31
N SER A 85 2.31 -2.99 2.87
CA SER A 85 3.15 -3.81 3.74
C SER A 85 3.99 -2.93 4.69
N ARG A 86 4.45 -1.75 4.24
CA ARG A 86 5.11 -0.78 5.13
C ARG A 86 4.14 -0.28 6.20
N LEU A 87 2.90 0.04 5.83
CA LEU A 87 1.85 0.45 6.77
C LEU A 87 1.52 -0.66 7.77
N TYR A 88 1.50 -1.92 7.30
CA TYR A 88 1.30 -3.09 8.16
C TYR A 88 2.44 -3.26 9.17
N TYR A 89 3.69 -3.35 8.71
CA TYR A 89 4.83 -3.66 9.57
C TYR A 89 5.27 -2.48 10.45
N ASN A 90 5.21 -1.26 9.93
CA ASN A 90 5.69 -0.08 10.67
C ASN A 90 4.56 0.66 11.38
N GLY A 91 3.30 0.28 11.16
CA GLY A 91 2.13 0.96 11.70
C GLY A 91 1.81 2.28 10.99
N ILE A 92 0.52 2.61 10.94
CA ILE A 92 -0.01 3.80 10.22
C ILE A 92 0.52 5.11 10.80
N GLN A 93 0.83 5.16 12.09
CA GLN A 93 1.38 6.38 12.70
C GLN A 93 2.74 6.78 12.09
N ASN A 94 3.52 5.79 11.63
CA ASN A 94 4.77 6.00 10.88
C ASN A 94 4.55 6.24 9.38
N GLY A 95 3.30 6.13 8.91
CA GLY A 95 2.90 6.47 7.54
C GLY A 95 3.06 7.95 7.21
N ARG A 96 3.05 8.84 8.22
CA ARG A 96 3.14 10.30 8.03
C ARG A 96 4.40 10.74 7.27
N LEU A 97 5.49 9.99 7.35
CA LEU A 97 6.72 10.32 6.62
C LEU A 97 6.49 10.35 5.10
N ALA A 98 5.70 9.41 4.55
CA ALA A 98 5.35 9.42 3.13
C ALA A 98 4.57 10.68 2.75
N CYS A 99 3.63 11.13 3.59
CA CYS A 99 2.91 12.40 3.37
C CYS A 99 3.87 13.59 3.30
N VAL A 100 4.82 13.69 4.23
CA VAL A 100 5.82 14.78 4.24
C VAL A 100 6.64 14.74 2.97
N MET A 101 7.16 13.57 2.59
CA MET A 101 7.94 13.41 1.36
C MET A 101 7.18 13.87 0.12
N TYR A 102 5.93 13.41 -0.06
CA TYR A 102 5.14 13.81 -1.24
C TYR A 102 4.82 15.29 -1.27
N GLN A 103 4.47 15.89 -0.12
CA GLN A 103 4.18 17.31 -0.02
C GLN A 103 5.42 18.16 -0.33
N THR A 104 6.59 17.78 0.20
CA THR A 104 7.86 18.45 -0.08
C THR A 104 8.23 18.34 -1.56
N LEU A 105 8.15 17.14 -2.15
CA LEU A 105 8.44 16.96 -3.58
C LEU A 105 7.51 17.80 -4.47
N TRP A 106 6.23 17.89 -4.13
CA TRP A 106 5.27 18.72 -4.86
C TRP A 106 5.59 20.22 -4.76
N GLN A 107 5.97 20.69 -3.56
CA GLN A 107 6.37 22.07 -3.34
C GLN A 107 7.60 22.44 -4.18
N GLU A 108 8.64 21.59 -4.17
CA GLU A 108 9.85 21.82 -4.96
C GLU A 108 9.58 21.75 -6.46
N TYR A 109 8.77 20.79 -6.91
CA TYR A 109 8.34 20.71 -8.31
C TYR A 109 7.63 21.99 -8.73
N THR A 110 6.66 22.47 -7.94
CA THR A 110 5.91 23.70 -8.24
C THR A 110 6.83 24.92 -8.29
N ARG A 111 7.80 25.01 -7.37
CA ARG A 111 8.80 26.09 -7.35
C ARG A 111 9.68 26.09 -8.59
N SER A 112 9.99 24.92 -9.14
CA SER A 112 10.81 24.78 -10.36
C SER A 112 10.11 25.22 -11.65
N LEU A 113 8.78 25.39 -11.63
CA LEU A 113 7.98 25.84 -12.76
C LEU A 113 7.78 27.36 -12.80
N GLN A 114 8.20 28.08 -11.75
CA GLN A 114 8.12 29.54 -11.64
C GLN A 114 9.43 30.19 -12.07
#